data_AF-A0A3M1MGP4-F1
#
_entry.id   AF-A0A3M1MGP4-F1
#
_cell.length_a   1.000
_cell.length_b   1.000
_cell.length_c   1.000
_cell.angle_alpha   90.00
_cell.angle_beta   90.00
_cell.angle_gamma   90.00
#
_symmetry.space_group_name_H-M   'P 1'
#
loop_
_entity.id
_entity.type
_entity.pdbx_description
1 polymer ?
#
loop_
_entity_poly.entity_id
_entity_poly.type
_entity_poly.pdbx_seq_one_letter_code
_entity_poly.pdbx_strand_id
1 'polypeptide(L)'
;MARAVSLILVFILAAPALGQPRRGGPRNRYLGEALRELDRHHPERELMELLWHPPVRQEIGLTDEEFAHVMAEMRGVMVKIRDLDQSLDEKEASREEVAKKLAEIVAPAYQRATEYLKENADFERLVELFVQQRGYSAASNQEVAKRIGLEGEALKEFQEAKHHLLHEMMDKVRPEFERLIRTPKGSQQEMGREVERLFKHAHQEVDEKLAQRLTPEQKAALDRMRDRAPFADLPRPGMGPMRGRGPREGRGPERGRPGPPGPPPSPNDDGDGHRDPPKC
;
A
#
# COMPACT_ATOMS: atom_id res chain seq x y z
N MET A 1 21.47 -38.96 -0.52
CA MET A 1 21.69 -37.86 -1.49
C MET A 1 21.09 -36.60 -0.91
N ALA A 2 21.90 -35.72 -0.34
CA ALA A 2 21.46 -34.49 0.29
C ALA A 2 21.26 -33.41 -0.78
N ARG A 3 20.02 -32.94 -0.98
CA ARG A 3 19.74 -31.78 -1.82
C ARG A 3 20.00 -30.53 -1.00
N ALA A 4 21.08 -29.82 -1.35
CA ALA A 4 21.38 -28.49 -0.84
C ALA A 4 20.28 -27.54 -1.31
N VAL A 5 19.51 -27.01 -0.34
CA VAL A 5 18.55 -25.93 -0.58
C VAL A 5 19.36 -24.64 -0.61
N SER A 6 19.70 -24.17 -1.82
CA SER A 6 20.25 -22.84 -2.03
C SER A 6 19.16 -21.80 -1.76
N LEU A 7 19.18 -21.24 -0.56
CA LEU A 7 18.48 -20.02 -0.19
C LEU A 7 19.04 -18.86 -1.01
N ILE A 8 18.43 -18.57 -2.17
CA ILE A 8 18.68 -17.33 -2.90
C ILE A 8 17.90 -16.24 -2.19
N LEU A 9 18.61 -15.56 -1.29
CA LEU A 9 18.18 -14.31 -0.68
C LEU A 9 18.09 -13.25 -1.79
N VAL A 10 16.89 -13.03 -2.33
CA VAL A 10 16.65 -11.91 -3.25
C VAL A 10 16.71 -10.63 -2.42
N PHE A 11 17.91 -10.03 -2.41
CA PHE A 11 18.14 -8.69 -1.92
C PHE A 11 17.19 -7.72 -2.63
N ILE A 12 16.24 -7.19 -1.88
CA ILE A 12 15.47 -6.00 -2.27
C ILE A 12 16.46 -4.83 -2.26
N LEU A 13 17.13 -4.61 -3.39
CA LEU A 13 17.81 -3.36 -3.68
C LEU A 13 16.75 -2.30 -4.00
N ALA A 14 16.08 -1.82 -2.96
CA ALA A 14 15.54 -0.47 -2.90
C ALA A 14 16.36 0.27 -1.84
N ALA A 15 17.54 0.73 -2.23
CA ALA A 15 18.33 1.65 -1.43
C ALA A 15 17.46 2.88 -1.03
N PRO A 16 17.70 3.49 0.15
CA PRO A 16 16.81 4.45 0.79
C PRO A 16 16.92 5.83 0.13
N ALA A 17 16.32 6.01 -1.06
CA ALA A 17 16.15 7.32 -1.69
C ALA A 17 14.80 8.00 -1.31
N LEU A 18 13.98 7.35 -0.49
CA LEU A 18 12.69 7.86 -0.01
C LEU A 18 12.74 8.39 1.44
N GLY A 19 13.94 8.53 2.02
CA GLY A 19 14.14 8.70 3.46
C GLY A 19 14.46 10.10 3.97
N GLN A 20 14.35 11.16 3.16
CA GLN A 20 14.37 12.53 3.68
C GLN A 20 13.04 13.23 3.38
N PRO A 21 12.36 13.79 4.39
CA PRO A 21 11.25 14.71 4.14
C PRO A 21 11.86 15.96 3.47
N ARG A 22 11.79 16.01 2.14
CA ARG A 22 12.06 17.25 1.41
C ARG A 22 10.98 18.24 1.82
N ARG A 23 11.45 19.31 2.47
CA ARG A 23 10.70 20.42 3.03
C ARG A 23 9.93 21.14 1.90
N GLY A 24 8.61 21.05 1.94
CA GLY A 24 7.65 22.08 1.53
C GLY A 24 7.77 22.69 0.13
N GLY A 25 7.05 22.11 -0.83
CA GLY A 25 6.46 22.81 -1.96
C GLY A 25 5.11 22.14 -2.29
N PRO A 26 4.16 22.83 -2.94
CA PRO A 26 2.86 22.27 -3.33
C PRO A 26 3.03 21.26 -4.48
N ARG A 27 3.81 20.20 -4.27
CA ARG A 27 4.04 19.17 -5.28
C ARG A 27 2.82 18.27 -5.38
N ASN A 28 2.22 18.29 -6.58
CA ASN A 28 1.18 17.41 -7.13
C ASN A 28 0.22 16.79 -6.11
N ARG A 29 -0.58 17.64 -5.46
CA ARG A 29 -1.75 17.23 -4.66
C ARG A 29 -2.64 16.24 -5.44
N TYR A 30 -2.73 16.43 -6.75
CA TYR A 30 -3.55 15.61 -7.65
C TYR A 30 -3.00 14.21 -7.90
N LEU A 31 -1.68 13.98 -7.90
CA LEU A 31 -1.16 12.62 -8.08
C LEU A 31 -1.49 11.74 -6.87
N GLY A 32 -1.33 12.27 -5.66
CA GLY A 32 -1.70 11.54 -4.44
C GLY A 32 -3.20 11.25 -4.35
N GLU A 33 -4.04 12.19 -4.77
CA GLU A 33 -5.50 12.00 -4.84
C GLU A 33 -5.90 11.02 -5.94
N ALA A 34 -5.30 11.13 -7.12
CA ALA A 34 -5.56 10.23 -8.25
C ALA A 34 -5.05 8.81 -8.00
N LEU A 35 -3.93 8.63 -7.29
CA LEU A 35 -3.48 7.30 -6.85
C LEU A 35 -4.44 6.67 -5.85
N ARG A 36 -5.04 7.47 -4.94
CA ARG A 36 -6.09 6.97 -4.04
C ARG A 36 -7.35 6.62 -4.80
N GLU A 37 -7.72 7.40 -5.80
CA GLU A 37 -8.87 7.14 -6.67
C GLU A 37 -8.66 5.88 -7.52
N LEU A 38 -7.48 5.74 -8.12
CA LEU A 38 -7.03 4.53 -8.79
C LEU A 38 -7.13 3.31 -7.87
N ASP A 39 -6.68 3.41 -6.62
CA ASP A 39 -6.78 2.31 -5.65
C ASP A 39 -8.24 1.90 -5.36
N ARG A 40 -9.21 2.83 -5.49
CA ARG A 40 -10.66 2.51 -5.39
C ARG A 40 -11.15 1.71 -6.58
N HIS A 41 -10.61 1.99 -7.76
CA HIS A 41 -11.08 1.44 -9.03
C HIS A 41 -10.28 0.23 -9.52
N HIS A 42 -9.22 -0.16 -8.79
CA HIS A 42 -8.38 -1.31 -9.14
C HIS A 42 -8.30 -2.37 -8.02
N PRO A 43 -9.43 -3.02 -7.68
CA PRO A 43 -9.47 -4.09 -6.68
C PRO A 43 -8.66 -5.33 -7.09
N GLU A 44 -8.18 -5.41 -8.33
CA GLU A 44 -7.25 -6.45 -8.83
C GLU A 44 -5.93 -6.43 -8.07
N ARG A 45 -5.53 -5.25 -7.56
CA ARG A 45 -4.36 -5.12 -6.70
C ARG A 45 -4.44 -6.02 -5.47
N GLU A 46 -5.58 -6.07 -4.80
CA GLU A 46 -5.74 -6.83 -3.56
C GLU A 46 -5.55 -8.35 -3.78
N LEU A 47 -5.93 -8.85 -4.97
CA LEU A 47 -5.68 -10.24 -5.37
C LEU A 47 -4.19 -10.52 -5.53
N MET A 48 -3.47 -9.61 -6.20
CA MET A 48 -2.02 -9.72 -6.39
C MET A 48 -1.25 -9.58 -5.07
N GLU A 49 -1.80 -8.87 -4.08
CA GLU A 49 -1.19 -8.73 -2.76
C GLU A 49 -1.03 -10.07 -2.03
N LEU A 50 -1.88 -11.06 -2.32
CA LEU A 50 -1.73 -12.40 -1.75
C LEU A 50 -0.43 -13.10 -2.17
N LEU A 51 0.07 -12.80 -3.36
CA LEU A 51 1.27 -13.45 -3.91
C LEU A 51 2.53 -13.08 -3.15
N TRP A 52 2.53 -12.02 -2.35
CA TRP A 52 3.66 -11.71 -1.47
C TRP A 52 3.86 -12.78 -0.38
N HIS A 53 2.87 -13.62 -0.11
CA HIS A 53 2.91 -14.63 0.93
C HIS A 53 3.36 -15.98 0.36
N PRO A 54 4.53 -16.50 0.76
CA PRO A 54 5.05 -17.76 0.24
C PRO A 54 4.09 -18.96 0.36
N PRO A 55 3.33 -19.13 1.46
CA PRO A 55 2.36 -20.22 1.56
C PRO A 55 1.28 -20.15 0.47
N VAL A 56 0.82 -18.95 0.11
CA VAL A 56 -0.15 -18.79 -0.98
C VAL A 56 0.47 -19.18 -2.32
N ARG A 57 1.70 -18.77 -2.60
CA ARG A 57 2.39 -19.14 -3.84
C ARG A 57 2.56 -20.65 -3.97
N GLN A 58 2.95 -21.31 -2.89
CA GLN A 58 3.08 -22.76 -2.83
C GLN A 58 1.73 -23.46 -3.05
N GLU A 59 0.67 -22.97 -2.42
CA GLU A 59 -0.69 -23.53 -2.54
C GLU A 59 -1.22 -23.45 -3.99
N ILE A 60 -0.89 -22.40 -4.73
CA ILE A 60 -1.32 -22.23 -6.13
C ILE A 60 -0.31 -22.77 -7.15
N GLY A 61 0.79 -23.38 -6.69
CA GLY A 61 1.84 -23.90 -7.56
C GLY A 61 2.70 -22.86 -8.27
N LEU A 62 2.71 -21.60 -7.82
CA LEU A 62 3.49 -20.52 -8.43
C LEU A 62 4.95 -20.60 -7.98
N THR A 63 5.86 -20.83 -8.92
CA THR A 63 7.31 -20.86 -8.67
C THR A 63 7.86 -19.46 -8.36
N ASP A 64 9.07 -19.40 -7.80
CA ASP A 64 9.74 -18.11 -7.53
C ASP A 64 10.10 -17.36 -8.83
N GLU A 65 10.37 -18.07 -9.93
CA GLU A 65 10.64 -17.46 -11.25
C GLU A 65 9.38 -16.83 -11.85
N GLU A 66 8.26 -17.53 -11.82
CA GLU A 66 6.96 -17.03 -12.26
C GLU A 66 6.48 -15.88 -11.37
N PHE A 67 6.67 -15.98 -10.06
CA PHE A 67 6.43 -14.87 -9.15
C PHE A 67 7.28 -13.65 -9.52
N ALA A 68 8.57 -13.83 -9.76
CA ALA A 68 9.46 -12.73 -10.16
C ALA A 68 9.00 -12.06 -11.46
N HIS A 69 8.44 -12.83 -12.41
CA HIS A 69 7.83 -12.32 -13.64
C HIS A 69 6.60 -11.44 -13.34
N VAL A 70 5.64 -11.94 -12.55
CA VAL A 70 4.46 -11.15 -12.10
C VAL A 70 4.90 -9.87 -11.40
N MET A 71 5.92 -9.93 -10.54
CA MET A 71 6.44 -8.76 -9.85
C MET A 71 7.25 -7.81 -10.74
N ALA A 72 7.77 -8.27 -11.88
CA ALA A 72 8.40 -7.39 -12.85
C ALA A 72 7.38 -6.48 -13.53
N GLU A 73 6.21 -7.02 -13.90
CA GLU A 73 5.08 -6.23 -14.44
C GLU A 73 4.66 -5.14 -13.45
N MET A 74 4.48 -5.49 -12.17
CA MET A 74 4.10 -4.54 -11.12
C MET A 74 5.20 -3.50 -10.83
N ARG A 75 6.49 -3.89 -10.90
CA ARG A 75 7.59 -2.93 -10.76
C ARG A 75 7.63 -1.93 -11.91
N GLY A 76 7.30 -2.35 -13.13
CA GLY A 76 7.19 -1.47 -14.29
C GLY A 76 6.16 -0.35 -14.11
N VAL A 77 5.05 -0.63 -13.41
CA VAL A 77 4.03 0.37 -13.05
C VAL A 77 4.65 1.51 -12.22
N MET A 78 5.45 1.17 -11.21
CA MET A 78 6.05 2.19 -10.31
C MET A 78 7.05 3.09 -11.04
N VAL A 79 7.79 2.54 -12.01
CA VAL A 79 8.67 3.34 -12.88
C VAL A 79 7.86 4.31 -13.71
N LYS A 80 6.81 3.84 -14.40
CA LYS A 80 5.93 4.69 -15.21
C LYS A 80 5.18 5.75 -14.40
N ILE A 81 4.74 5.43 -13.19
CA ILE A 81 4.11 6.41 -12.28
C ILE A 81 5.12 7.49 -11.88
N ARG A 82 6.38 7.11 -11.63
CA ARG A 82 7.44 8.09 -11.33
C ARG A 82 7.74 8.98 -12.54
N ASP A 83 7.79 8.42 -13.74
CA ASP A 83 7.99 9.19 -14.97
C ASP A 83 6.81 10.13 -15.22
N LEU A 84 5.58 9.67 -14.93
CA LEU A 84 4.39 10.51 -14.96
C LEU A 84 4.50 11.67 -13.95
N ASP A 85 4.86 11.41 -12.69
CA ASP A 85 5.07 12.45 -11.66
C ASP A 85 6.07 13.52 -12.12
N GLN A 86 7.19 13.09 -12.70
CA GLN A 86 8.19 14.01 -13.26
C GLN A 86 7.64 14.82 -14.44
N SER A 87 6.86 14.21 -15.33
CA SER A 87 6.25 14.92 -16.47
C SER A 87 5.15 15.91 -16.06
N LEU A 88 4.49 15.67 -14.92
CA LEU A 88 3.48 16.56 -14.34
C LEU A 88 4.11 17.74 -13.61
N ASP A 89 5.36 17.62 -13.12
CA ASP A 89 6.11 18.78 -12.60
C ASP A 89 6.38 19.83 -13.71
N GLU A 90 6.29 19.45 -14.99
CA GLU A 90 6.54 20.31 -16.15
C GLU A 90 5.25 20.88 -16.78
N LYS A 91 4.06 20.38 -16.41
CA LYS A 91 2.77 20.74 -17.03
C LYS A 91 1.62 20.75 -16.03
N GLU A 92 0.78 21.78 -16.06
CA GLU A 92 -0.52 21.73 -15.38
C GLU A 92 -1.39 20.66 -16.05
N ALA A 93 -1.79 19.65 -15.29
CA ALA A 93 -2.77 18.64 -15.70
C ALA A 93 -3.92 18.62 -14.69
N SER A 94 -5.13 18.43 -15.19
CA SER A 94 -6.31 18.25 -14.35
C SER A 94 -6.29 16.89 -13.62
N ARG A 95 -7.05 16.78 -12.52
CA ARG A 95 -7.19 15.51 -11.79
C ARG A 95 -7.69 14.37 -12.67
N GLU A 96 -8.65 14.63 -13.55
CA GLU A 96 -9.21 13.63 -14.48
C GLU A 96 -8.16 13.13 -15.47
N GLU A 97 -7.33 14.02 -16.01
CA GLU A 97 -6.24 13.64 -16.92
C GLU A 97 -5.18 12.78 -16.21
N VAL A 98 -4.82 13.14 -14.97
CA VAL A 98 -3.89 12.34 -14.16
C VAL A 98 -4.48 10.96 -13.85
N ALA A 99 -5.75 10.89 -13.43
CA ALA A 99 -6.43 9.62 -13.17
C ALA A 99 -6.50 8.73 -14.41
N LYS A 100 -6.82 9.31 -15.58
CA LYS A 100 -6.82 8.58 -16.85
C LYS A 100 -5.44 8.02 -17.20
N LYS A 101 -4.38 8.84 -17.12
CA LYS A 101 -3.01 8.38 -17.39
C LYS A 101 -2.56 7.29 -16.42
N LEU A 102 -2.94 7.39 -15.15
CA LEU A 102 -2.66 6.34 -14.17
C LEU A 102 -3.38 5.03 -14.54
N ALA A 103 -4.66 5.08 -14.91
CA ALA A 103 -5.40 3.89 -15.34
C ALA A 103 -4.75 3.25 -16.59
N GLU A 104 -4.31 4.05 -17.56
CA GLU A 104 -3.58 3.58 -18.76
C GLU A 104 -2.23 2.93 -18.43
N ILE A 105 -1.57 3.34 -17.34
CA ILE A 105 -0.33 2.72 -16.86
C ILE A 105 -0.63 1.40 -16.14
N VAL A 106 -1.66 1.39 -15.30
CA VAL A 106 -1.88 0.39 -14.25
C VAL A 106 -2.69 -0.80 -14.77
N ALA A 107 -3.82 -0.54 -15.45
CA ALA A 107 -4.72 -1.59 -15.91
C ALA A 107 -4.03 -2.62 -16.82
N PRO A 108 -3.19 -2.23 -17.80
CA PRO A 108 -2.52 -3.22 -18.66
C PRO A 108 -1.54 -4.11 -17.90
N ALA A 109 -0.88 -3.60 -16.86
CA ALA A 109 0.04 -4.41 -16.06
C ALA A 109 -0.71 -5.46 -15.23
N TYR A 110 -1.83 -5.09 -14.61
CA TYR A 110 -2.67 -6.05 -13.89
C TYR A 110 -3.31 -7.06 -14.83
N GLN A 111 -3.73 -6.65 -16.02
CA GLN A 111 -4.25 -7.56 -17.02
C GLN A 111 -3.19 -8.60 -17.42
N ARG A 112 -1.98 -8.17 -17.81
CA ARG A 112 -0.89 -9.10 -18.16
C ARG A 112 -0.51 -10.03 -17.02
N ALA A 113 -0.41 -9.51 -15.79
CA ALA A 113 -0.13 -10.34 -14.62
C ALA A 113 -1.24 -11.38 -14.38
N THR A 114 -2.51 -10.99 -14.55
CA THR A 114 -3.66 -11.89 -14.40
C THR A 114 -3.68 -12.97 -15.48
N GLU A 115 -3.46 -12.60 -16.74
CA GLU A 115 -3.35 -13.55 -17.87
C GLU A 115 -2.21 -14.55 -17.63
N TYR A 116 -1.04 -14.06 -17.21
CA TYR A 116 0.10 -14.92 -16.88
C TYR A 116 -0.22 -15.91 -15.75
N LEU A 117 -0.89 -15.46 -14.68
CA LEU A 117 -1.29 -16.35 -13.58
C LEU A 117 -2.32 -17.38 -14.01
N LYS A 118 -3.25 -17.04 -14.92
CA LYS A 118 -4.22 -17.98 -15.48
C LYS A 118 -3.56 -19.11 -16.28
N GLU A 119 -2.40 -18.84 -16.88
CA GLU A 119 -1.66 -19.81 -17.69
C GLU A 119 -0.66 -20.64 -16.89
N ASN A 120 -0.09 -20.09 -15.80
CA ASN A 120 1.08 -20.68 -15.12
C ASN A 120 0.83 -21.06 -13.65
N ALA A 121 -0.35 -20.81 -13.09
CA ALA A 121 -0.68 -21.17 -11.71
C ALA A 121 -2.14 -21.64 -11.58
N ASP A 122 -2.49 -22.21 -10.43
CA ASP A 122 -3.88 -22.49 -10.08
C ASP A 122 -4.60 -21.17 -9.74
N PHE A 123 -5.00 -20.45 -10.79
CA PHE A 123 -5.67 -19.17 -10.67
C PHE A 123 -7.07 -19.30 -10.05
N GLU A 124 -7.75 -20.43 -10.25
CA GLU A 124 -9.02 -20.68 -9.57
C GLU A 124 -8.83 -20.71 -8.07
N ARG A 125 -7.81 -21.45 -7.61
CA ARG A 125 -7.44 -21.52 -6.20
C ARG A 125 -7.01 -20.17 -5.64
N LEU A 126 -6.24 -19.37 -6.38
CA LEU A 126 -5.86 -18.01 -5.96
C LEU A 126 -7.10 -17.16 -5.64
N VAL A 127 -8.12 -17.22 -6.49
CA VAL A 127 -9.37 -16.47 -6.28
C VAL A 127 -10.16 -17.02 -5.08
N GLU A 128 -10.16 -18.33 -4.84
CA GLU A 128 -10.77 -18.90 -3.61
C GLU A 128 -10.06 -18.44 -2.34
N LEU A 129 -8.72 -18.45 -2.33
CA LEU A 129 -7.92 -17.94 -1.22
C LEU A 129 -8.20 -16.45 -0.97
N PHE A 130 -8.43 -15.68 -2.03
CA PHE A 130 -8.84 -14.29 -1.93
C PHE A 130 -10.22 -14.11 -1.31
N VAL A 131 -11.20 -14.92 -1.72
CA VAL A 131 -12.53 -14.94 -1.09
C VAL A 131 -12.44 -15.35 0.38
N GLN A 132 -11.61 -16.34 0.72
CA GLN A 132 -11.37 -16.75 2.11
C GLN A 132 -10.76 -15.64 2.96
N GLN A 133 -9.81 -14.89 2.40
CA GLN A 133 -9.18 -13.79 3.12
C GLN A 133 -10.14 -12.60 3.30
N ARG A 134 -10.86 -12.23 2.24
CA ARG A 134 -11.59 -10.96 2.16
C ARG A 134 -13.09 -11.07 2.43
N GLY A 135 -13.65 -12.27 2.51
CA GLY A 135 -15.08 -12.46 2.73
C GLY A 135 -15.92 -11.85 1.61
N TYR A 136 -17.06 -11.26 1.96
CA TYR A 136 -17.95 -10.60 1.00
C TYR A 136 -17.31 -9.40 0.30
N SER A 137 -16.31 -8.76 0.92
CA SER A 137 -15.53 -7.67 0.31
C SER A 137 -14.79 -8.12 -0.95
N ALA A 138 -14.54 -9.41 -1.12
CA ALA A 138 -13.96 -9.99 -2.32
C ALA A 138 -14.80 -9.74 -3.57
N ALA A 139 -16.13 -9.60 -3.44
CA ALA A 139 -17.04 -9.36 -4.57
C ALA A 139 -16.76 -8.03 -5.31
N SER A 140 -16.00 -7.12 -4.71
CA SER A 140 -15.54 -5.90 -5.40
C SER A 140 -14.51 -6.17 -6.50
N ASN A 141 -13.81 -7.30 -6.45
CA ASN A 141 -12.82 -7.70 -7.46
C ASN A 141 -13.50 -8.25 -8.72
N GLN A 142 -13.04 -7.83 -9.90
CA GLN A 142 -13.70 -8.17 -11.17
C GLN A 142 -13.78 -9.68 -11.45
N GLU A 143 -12.78 -10.46 -11.08
CA GLU A 143 -12.76 -11.92 -11.31
C GLU A 143 -13.72 -12.65 -10.36
N VAL A 144 -13.87 -12.19 -9.12
CA VAL A 144 -14.87 -12.72 -8.17
C VAL A 144 -16.27 -12.31 -8.61
N ALA A 145 -16.44 -11.02 -8.95
CA ALA A 145 -17.71 -10.43 -9.35
C ALA A 145 -18.33 -11.19 -10.54
N LYS A 146 -17.52 -11.46 -11.57
CA LYS A 146 -17.92 -12.27 -12.73
C LYS A 146 -18.41 -13.67 -12.33
N ARG A 147 -17.75 -14.34 -11.38
CA ARG A 147 -18.12 -15.70 -10.93
C ARG A 147 -19.44 -15.74 -10.17
N ILE A 148 -19.79 -14.65 -9.48
CA ILE A 148 -21.06 -14.53 -8.75
C ILE A 148 -22.15 -13.82 -9.55
N GLY A 149 -21.87 -13.34 -10.77
CA GLY A 149 -22.82 -12.60 -11.59
C GLY A 149 -23.09 -11.16 -11.10
N LEU A 150 -22.10 -10.51 -10.49
CA LEU A 150 -22.13 -9.09 -10.15
C LEU A 150 -21.38 -8.30 -11.24
N GLU A 151 -22.11 -7.56 -12.08
CA GLU A 151 -21.53 -6.91 -13.27
C GLU A 151 -22.11 -5.49 -13.49
N GLY A 152 -21.50 -4.75 -14.42
CA GLY A 152 -22.01 -3.44 -14.87
C GLY A 152 -22.14 -2.42 -13.74
N GLU A 153 -23.27 -1.72 -13.70
CA GLU A 153 -23.56 -0.71 -12.68
C GLU A 153 -23.65 -1.30 -11.27
N ALA A 154 -24.17 -2.52 -11.11
CA ALA A 154 -24.25 -3.16 -9.79
C ALA A 154 -22.87 -3.41 -9.17
N LEU A 155 -21.87 -3.77 -10.00
CA LEU A 155 -20.48 -3.89 -9.55
C LEU A 155 -19.90 -2.53 -9.12
N LYS A 156 -20.13 -1.47 -9.91
CA LYS A 156 -19.67 -0.12 -9.56
C LYS A 156 -20.28 0.36 -8.24
N GLU A 157 -21.59 0.22 -8.07
CA GLU A 157 -22.29 0.56 -6.82
C GLU A 157 -21.75 -0.24 -5.63
N PHE A 158 -21.44 -1.52 -5.82
CA PHE A 158 -20.83 -2.35 -4.79
C PHE A 158 -19.42 -1.87 -4.41
N GLN A 159 -18.59 -1.52 -5.40
CA GLN A 159 -17.24 -0.98 -5.18
C GLN A 159 -17.28 0.36 -4.43
N GLU A 160 -18.20 1.25 -4.81
CA GLU A 160 -18.43 2.53 -4.13
C GLU A 160 -18.92 2.33 -2.70
N ALA A 161 -19.87 1.41 -2.48
CA ALA A 161 -20.35 1.06 -1.15
C ALA A 161 -19.22 0.52 -0.26
N LYS A 162 -18.37 -0.38 -0.78
CA LYS A 162 -17.18 -0.87 -0.06
C LYS A 162 -16.27 0.29 0.33
N HIS A 163 -15.99 1.20 -0.59
CA HIS A 163 -15.13 2.35 -0.31
C HIS A 163 -15.71 3.25 0.80
N HIS A 164 -16.99 3.61 0.70
CA HIS A 164 -17.67 4.43 1.69
C HIS A 164 -17.68 3.76 3.07
N LEU A 165 -18.04 2.48 3.13
CA LEU A 165 -18.08 1.72 4.39
C LEU A 165 -16.69 1.60 5.04
N LEU A 166 -15.64 1.36 4.24
CA LEU A 166 -14.27 1.37 4.73
C LEU A 166 -13.88 2.75 5.28
N HIS A 167 -14.23 3.84 4.59
CA HIS A 167 -13.92 5.19 5.04
C HIS A 167 -14.60 5.51 6.37
N GLU A 168 -15.91 5.28 6.46
CA GLU A 168 -16.70 5.45 7.69
C GLU A 168 -16.12 4.63 8.84
N MET A 169 -15.73 3.38 8.56
CA MET A 169 -15.14 2.51 9.57
C MET A 169 -13.77 3.00 10.04
N MET A 170 -12.93 3.47 9.13
CA MET A 170 -11.62 4.04 9.47
C MET A 170 -11.74 5.34 10.26
N ASP A 171 -12.77 6.15 10.01
CA ASP A 171 -13.09 7.32 10.84
C ASP A 171 -13.48 6.90 12.27
N LYS A 172 -14.28 5.83 12.42
CA LYS A 172 -14.67 5.29 13.74
C LYS A 172 -13.49 4.69 14.51
N VAL A 173 -12.62 3.95 13.83
CA VAL A 173 -11.46 3.27 14.43
C VAL A 173 -10.35 4.24 14.82
N ARG A 174 -10.19 5.35 14.09
CA ARG A 174 -9.06 6.27 14.23
C ARG A 174 -8.86 6.83 15.64
N PRO A 175 -9.88 7.33 16.36
CA PRO A 175 -9.69 7.84 17.73
C PRO A 175 -9.13 6.77 18.67
N GLU A 176 -9.61 5.53 18.56
CA GLU A 176 -9.15 4.44 19.39
C GLU A 176 -7.74 3.98 19.01
N PHE A 177 -7.45 3.89 17.72
CA PHE A 177 -6.09 3.62 17.24
C PHE A 177 -5.09 4.69 17.70
N GLU A 178 -5.46 5.98 17.61
CA GLU A 178 -4.64 7.09 18.12
C GLU A 178 -4.42 6.99 19.63
N ARG A 179 -5.47 6.61 20.38
CA ARG A 179 -5.37 6.37 21.83
C ARG A 179 -4.39 5.25 22.15
N LEU A 180 -4.45 4.13 21.43
CA LEU A 180 -3.54 2.98 21.61
C LEU A 180 -2.08 3.35 21.34
N ILE A 181 -1.82 4.20 20.34
CA ILE A 181 -0.47 4.66 20.01
C ILE A 181 0.06 5.69 21.01
N ARG A 182 -0.77 6.65 21.42
CA ARG A 182 -0.34 7.74 22.31
C ARG A 182 -0.17 7.28 23.75
N THR A 183 -0.98 6.32 24.19
CA THR A 183 -0.97 5.81 25.55
C THR A 183 -0.95 4.28 25.53
N PRO A 184 0.17 3.67 25.08
CA PRO A 184 0.28 2.23 25.01
C PRO A 184 0.18 1.64 26.42
N LYS A 185 -0.71 0.67 26.60
CA LYS A 185 -0.81 -0.14 27.81
C LYS A 185 -0.10 -1.46 27.57
N GLY A 186 0.89 -1.77 28.40
CA GLY A 186 1.63 -3.02 28.32
C GLY A 186 2.74 -3.02 27.28
N SER A 187 3.17 -4.23 26.91
CA SER A 187 4.23 -4.49 25.95
C SER A 187 3.82 -4.14 24.51
N GLN A 188 4.81 -3.94 23.64
CA GLN A 188 4.58 -3.71 22.21
C GLN A 188 3.78 -4.85 21.56
N GLN A 189 3.97 -6.09 22.04
CA GLN A 189 3.23 -7.25 21.54
C GLN A 189 1.75 -7.18 21.92
N GLU A 190 1.43 -6.73 23.14
CA GLU A 190 0.04 -6.55 23.58
C GLU A 190 -0.65 -5.44 22.81
N MET A 191 0.01 -4.29 22.64
CA MET A 191 -0.48 -3.21 21.79
C MET A 191 -0.75 -3.70 20.35
N GLY A 192 0.17 -4.49 19.78
CA GLY A 192 -0.02 -5.09 18.46
C GLY A 192 -1.28 -5.95 18.36
N ARG A 193 -1.57 -6.77 19.39
CA ARG A 193 -2.79 -7.59 19.45
C ARG A 193 -4.05 -6.73 19.62
N GLU A 194 -4.00 -5.64 20.39
CA GLU A 194 -5.15 -4.74 20.56
C GLU A 194 -5.49 -4.02 19.26
N VAL A 195 -4.48 -3.48 18.58
CA VAL A 195 -4.62 -2.86 17.25
C VAL A 195 -5.19 -3.88 16.26
N GLU A 196 -4.65 -5.09 16.25
CA GLU A 196 -5.13 -6.15 15.36
C GLU A 196 -6.60 -6.51 15.61
N ARG A 197 -7.03 -6.63 16.88
CA ARG A 197 -8.45 -6.87 17.21
C ARG A 197 -9.35 -5.74 16.74
N LEU A 198 -8.91 -4.50 16.92
CA LEU A 198 -9.65 -3.30 16.51
C LEU A 198 -9.91 -3.31 15.00
N PHE A 199 -8.86 -3.52 14.20
CA PHE A 199 -9.00 -3.61 12.74
C PHE A 199 -9.76 -4.86 12.30
N LYS A 200 -9.60 -6.00 12.98
CA LYS A 200 -10.38 -7.22 12.68
C LYS A 200 -11.88 -6.97 12.84
N HIS A 201 -12.30 -6.36 13.96
CA HIS A 201 -13.71 -6.05 14.19
C HIS A 201 -14.25 -5.08 13.14
N ALA A 202 -13.49 -4.04 12.83
CA ALA A 202 -13.83 -3.08 11.79
C ALA A 202 -14.02 -3.74 10.41
N HIS A 203 -13.12 -4.64 10.02
CA HIS A 203 -13.26 -5.39 8.78
C HIS A 203 -14.49 -6.30 8.78
N GLN A 204 -14.80 -6.96 9.89
CA GLN A 204 -16.00 -7.80 10.01
C GLN A 204 -17.29 -7.00 9.85
N GLU A 205 -17.39 -5.84 10.49
CA GLU A 205 -18.60 -4.99 10.35
C GLU A 205 -18.77 -4.46 8.91
N VAL A 206 -17.68 -4.11 8.23
CA VAL A 206 -17.73 -3.75 6.81
C VAL A 206 -18.20 -4.93 5.96
N ASP A 207 -17.68 -6.13 6.21
CA ASP A 207 -18.02 -7.33 5.45
C ASP A 207 -19.50 -7.72 5.61
N GLU A 208 -20.03 -7.63 6.83
CA GLU A 208 -21.46 -7.87 7.12
C GLU A 208 -22.37 -6.88 6.39
N LYS A 209 -22.00 -5.59 6.35
CA LYS A 209 -22.76 -4.56 5.61
C LYS A 209 -22.67 -4.77 4.10
N LEU A 210 -21.54 -5.23 3.59
CA LEU A 210 -21.38 -5.57 2.18
C LEU A 210 -22.18 -6.82 1.81
N ALA A 211 -22.26 -7.80 2.69
CA ALA A 211 -23.12 -8.96 2.49
C ALA A 211 -24.57 -8.53 2.20
N GLN A 212 -25.11 -7.54 2.93
CA GLN A 212 -26.48 -7.06 2.72
C GLN A 212 -26.74 -6.45 1.33
N ARG A 213 -25.68 -6.12 0.56
CA ARG A 213 -25.78 -5.61 -0.82
C ARG A 213 -25.86 -6.70 -1.88
N LEU A 214 -25.62 -7.96 -1.52
CA LEU A 214 -25.63 -9.10 -2.43
C LEU A 214 -26.96 -9.85 -2.36
N THR A 215 -27.39 -10.43 -3.48
CA THR A 215 -28.54 -11.34 -3.51
C THR A 215 -28.23 -12.64 -2.74
N PRO A 216 -29.26 -13.40 -2.31
CA PRO A 216 -29.04 -14.71 -1.70
C PRO A 216 -28.20 -15.67 -2.56
N GLU A 217 -28.39 -15.65 -3.88
CA GLU A 217 -27.68 -16.48 -4.84
C GLU A 217 -26.20 -16.08 -4.93
N GLN A 218 -25.92 -14.77 -4.98
CA GLN A 218 -24.56 -14.22 -4.97
C GLN A 218 -23.81 -14.57 -3.69
N LYS A 219 -24.48 -14.46 -2.52
CA LYS A 219 -23.92 -14.87 -1.23
C LYS A 219 -23.59 -16.35 -1.22
N ALA A 220 -24.53 -17.19 -1.63
CA ALA A 220 -24.33 -18.64 -1.66
C ALA A 220 -23.19 -19.03 -2.61
N ALA A 221 -23.03 -18.34 -3.75
CA ALA A 221 -21.91 -18.56 -4.65
C ALA A 221 -20.56 -18.19 -3.98
N LEU A 222 -20.50 -17.05 -3.30
CA LEU A 222 -19.31 -16.58 -2.61
C LEU A 222 -18.95 -17.49 -1.42
N ASP A 223 -19.94 -17.92 -0.62
CA ASP A 223 -19.77 -18.86 0.48
C ASP A 223 -19.23 -20.21 -0.02
N ARG A 224 -19.72 -20.73 -1.15
CA ARG A 224 -19.17 -21.97 -1.76
C ARG A 224 -17.70 -21.81 -2.14
N MET A 225 -17.31 -20.66 -2.69
CA MET A 225 -15.91 -20.38 -3.02
C MET A 225 -15.04 -20.29 -1.75
N ARG A 226 -15.57 -19.66 -0.70
CA ARG A 226 -14.90 -19.57 0.60
C ARG A 226 -14.66 -20.95 1.20
N ASP A 227 -15.68 -21.79 1.23
CA ASP A 227 -15.69 -23.00 2.06
C ASP A 227 -15.15 -24.25 1.34
N ARG A 228 -14.80 -24.16 0.05
CA ARG A 228 -14.36 -25.30 -0.77
C ARG A 228 -13.12 -26.03 -0.21
N ALA A 229 -12.11 -25.28 0.22
CA ALA A 229 -10.89 -25.84 0.81
C ALA A 229 -10.23 -24.80 1.72
N PRO A 230 -10.52 -24.80 3.04
CA PRO A 230 -9.98 -23.83 3.99
C PRO A 230 -8.45 -23.83 4.00
N PHE A 231 -7.83 -22.64 3.93
CA PHE A 231 -6.39 -22.47 4.03
C PHE A 231 -6.00 -21.76 5.32
N ALA A 232 -5.34 -22.47 6.23
CA ALA A 232 -5.03 -21.98 7.57
C ALA A 232 -3.95 -20.89 7.59
N ASP A 233 -3.03 -20.92 6.63
CA ASP A 233 -1.89 -20.00 6.53
C ASP A 233 -2.22 -18.73 5.72
N LEU A 234 -3.51 -18.38 5.61
CA LEU A 234 -3.91 -17.15 4.97
C LEU A 234 -3.38 -15.94 5.76
N PRO A 235 -2.73 -14.99 5.07
CA PRO A 235 -2.37 -13.73 5.69
C PRO A 235 -3.62 -12.95 6.09
N ARG A 236 -3.54 -12.20 7.19
CA ARG A 236 -4.65 -11.35 7.60
C ARG A 236 -4.79 -10.15 6.66
N PRO A 237 -6.02 -9.70 6.35
CA PRO A 237 -6.24 -8.49 5.56
C PRO A 237 -5.50 -7.28 6.16
N GLY A 238 -4.91 -6.44 5.31
CA GLY A 238 -4.27 -5.19 5.75
C GLY A 238 -2.88 -5.33 6.40
N MET A 239 -2.44 -6.55 6.71
CA MET A 239 -1.03 -6.83 7.01
C MET A 239 -0.28 -7.10 5.72
N GLY A 240 -0.11 -6.07 4.89
CA GLY A 240 0.95 -6.12 3.87
C GLY A 240 2.29 -6.42 4.55
N PRO A 241 3.30 -6.92 3.82
CA PRO A 241 4.62 -7.15 4.41
C PRO A 241 5.01 -5.84 5.06
N MET A 242 5.02 -5.81 6.41
CA MET A 242 5.44 -4.65 7.16
C MET A 242 6.79 -4.31 6.54
N ARG A 243 6.87 -3.17 5.85
CA ARG A 243 8.14 -2.51 5.61
C ARG A 243 8.63 -2.22 7.01
N GLY A 244 9.33 -3.20 7.58
CA GLY A 244 10.01 -3.09 8.83
C GLY A 244 10.75 -1.78 8.71
N ARG A 245 10.32 -0.81 9.50
CA ARG A 245 11.14 0.33 9.83
C ARG A 245 12.35 -0.34 10.46
N GLY A 246 13.38 -0.62 9.64
CA GLY A 246 14.59 -1.26 10.10
C GLY A 246 15.06 -0.54 11.35
N PRO A 247 15.70 -1.23 12.30
CA PRO A 247 16.20 -0.59 13.49
C PRO A 247 16.98 0.63 13.01
N ARG A 248 16.54 1.81 13.45
CA ARG A 248 17.23 3.07 13.20
C ARG A 248 18.45 3.03 14.11
N GLU A 249 19.38 2.14 13.79
CA GLU A 249 20.66 1.99 14.47
C GLU A 249 21.38 3.33 14.34
N GLY A 250 21.63 3.95 15.48
CA GLY A 250 22.72 4.88 15.69
C GLY A 250 22.88 6.03 14.69
N ARG A 251 22.04 7.07 14.80
CA ARG A 251 22.56 8.43 14.68
C ARG A 251 22.20 9.23 15.92
N GLY A 252 22.98 8.98 16.98
CA GLY A 252 23.25 10.00 17.98
C GLY A 252 24.07 11.16 17.37
N PRO A 253 24.24 12.27 18.11
CA PRO A 253 24.73 13.53 17.56
C PRO A 253 26.27 13.59 17.59
N GLU A 254 26.92 13.40 16.44
CA GLU A 254 28.30 13.85 16.22
C GLU A 254 28.23 15.16 15.40
N ARG A 255 28.37 16.31 16.06
CA ARG A 255 29.64 17.03 16.27
C ARG A 255 30.40 17.29 14.96
N GLY A 256 30.40 18.56 14.57
CA GLY A 256 31.55 19.21 13.92
C GLY A 256 31.84 18.80 12.48
N ARG A 257 31.10 19.37 11.53
CA ARG A 257 31.75 19.77 10.27
C ARG A 257 32.33 21.18 10.49
N PRO A 258 33.63 21.40 10.22
CA PRO A 258 34.16 22.75 10.08
C PRO A 258 33.40 23.42 8.93
N GLY A 259 32.85 24.61 9.18
CA GLY A 259 32.34 25.44 8.10
C GLY A 259 33.47 25.78 7.12
N PRO A 260 33.15 26.09 5.85
CA PRO A 260 34.14 26.65 4.93
C PRO A 260 34.74 27.94 5.55
N PRO A 261 36.02 28.24 5.29
CA PRO A 261 36.64 29.46 5.80
C PRO A 261 35.83 30.66 5.31
N GLY A 262 35.40 31.48 6.25
CA GLY A 262 34.79 32.78 5.94
C GLY A 262 35.78 33.64 5.13
N PRO A 263 35.28 34.56 4.29
CA PRO A 263 36.13 35.48 3.56
C PRO A 263 36.99 36.29 4.54
N PRO A 264 38.22 36.67 4.15
CA PRO A 264 39.10 37.45 5.01
C PRO A 264 38.43 38.78 5.39
N PRO A 265 38.69 39.30 6.61
CA PRO A 265 38.23 40.61 7.01
C PRO A 265 38.76 41.68 6.04
N SER A 266 37.87 42.56 5.60
CA SER A 266 38.20 43.72 4.77
C SER A 266 39.21 44.61 5.50
N PRO A 267 40.27 45.10 4.84
CA PRO A 267 41.35 45.86 5.48
C PRO A 267 41.03 47.35 5.64
N ASN A 268 39.77 47.72 5.87
CA ASN A 268 39.35 49.11 6.08
C ASN A 268 38.32 49.13 7.23
N ASP A 269 38.79 49.04 8.46
CA ASP A 269 38.04 49.48 9.64
C ASP A 269 39.04 50.16 10.58
N ASP A 270 39.61 51.25 10.05
CA ASP A 270 40.29 52.27 10.85
C ASP A 270 39.21 53.08 11.56
N GLY A 271 39.43 53.27 12.85
CA GLY A 271 38.41 53.72 13.78
C GLY A 271 37.90 55.14 13.58
N ASP A 272 36.69 55.35 14.10
CA ASP A 272 36.26 56.55 14.81
C ASP A 272 35.05 56.10 15.66
N GLY A 273 35.01 56.27 16.98
CA GLY A 273 35.43 57.46 17.70
C GLY A 273 34.23 58.29 18.16
N HIS A 274 33.18 57.70 18.75
CA HIS A 274 32.21 58.49 19.53
C HIS A 274 31.71 57.76 20.78
N ARG A 275 32.25 58.17 21.93
CA ARG A 275 31.64 58.02 23.23
C ARG A 275 30.71 59.21 23.46
N ASP A 276 29.42 58.96 23.62
CA ASP A 276 28.50 59.93 24.20
C ASP A 276 28.67 59.96 25.74
N PRO A 277 28.66 61.15 26.37
CA PRO A 277 28.68 61.25 27.83
C PRO A 277 27.28 61.01 28.44
N PRO A 278 27.22 60.66 29.74
CA PRO A 278 25.98 60.33 30.42
C PRO A 278 25.12 61.58 30.64
N LYS A 279 23.80 61.44 30.44
CA LYS A 279 22.81 62.41 30.90
C LYS A 279 22.42 62.09 32.34
N CYS A 280 22.39 63.14 33.15
CA CYS A 280 21.92 63.19 34.54
C CYS A 280 20.48 62.71 34.69
#